data_AF-A0A7S2WKB2-F1
#
_entry.id   AF-A0A7S2WKB2-F1
#
_cell.length_a   1.000
_cell.length_b   1.000
_cell.length_c   1.000
_cell.angle_alpha   90.00
_cell.angle_beta   90.00
_cell.angle_gamma   90.00
#
_symmetry.space_group_name_H-M   'P 1'
#
loop_
_entity.id
_entity.type
_entity.pdbx_description
1 polymer ?
#
loop_
_entity_poly.entity_id
_entity_poly.type
_entity_poly.pdbx_seq_one_letter_code
_entity_poly.pdbx_strand_id
1 'polypeptide(L)'
;MLFQNLVHSVIITFDYKDQGWGNSKSSISIVENDDTNNLVVQSPTAKHHTTHCQLVFNPKPGCTYALAYIVGGGGGHHLYAQNVKLSSAVRSVCCPLANRLHTGDLFVLDLVRATVDDIKNGYDLGRYHRFYSLFKSVGVDLRDQSHIEQVYLMLKELGRRFN
;
A
#
# COMPACT_ATOMS: atom_id res chain seq x y z
N MET A 1 -6.31 -3.95 -8.28
CA MET A 1 -5.80 -2.59 -8.02
C MET A 1 -4.39 -2.52 -8.59
N LEU A 2 -4.04 -1.50 -9.39
CA LEU A 2 -2.65 -1.32 -9.84
C LEU A 2 -1.74 -1.18 -8.62
N PHE A 3 -0.58 -1.84 -8.63
CA PHE A 3 0.48 -1.67 -7.63
C PHE A 3 0.26 -2.29 -6.24
N GLN A 4 -0.51 -3.36 -6.09
CA GLN A 4 -0.66 -4.05 -4.78
C GLN A 4 0.69 -4.39 -4.13
N ASN A 5 1.68 -4.80 -4.93
CA ASN A 5 3.03 -5.12 -4.46
C ASN A 5 3.92 -3.90 -4.17
N LEU A 6 3.48 -2.68 -4.51
CA LEU A 6 4.19 -1.44 -4.21
C LEU A 6 3.52 -0.63 -3.10
N VAL A 7 2.34 -1.04 -2.63
CA VAL A 7 1.72 -0.41 -1.46
C VAL A 7 2.58 -0.75 -0.25
N HIS A 8 3.18 0.27 0.33
CA HIS A 8 3.97 0.16 1.55
C HIS A 8 3.11 0.30 2.79
N SER A 9 2.09 1.13 2.71
CA SER A 9 1.18 1.35 3.83
C SER A 9 -0.19 1.69 3.32
N VAL A 10 -1.20 1.19 4.02
CA VAL A 10 -2.58 1.64 3.90
C VAL A 10 -2.87 2.53 5.10
N ILE A 11 -3.52 3.65 4.84
CA ILE A 11 -3.88 4.66 5.82
C ILE A 11 -5.40 4.79 5.78
N ILE A 12 -6.03 4.64 6.94
CA ILE A 12 -7.46 4.84 7.10
C ILE A 12 -7.64 5.96 8.13
N THR A 13 -8.35 7.02 7.75
CA THR A 13 -8.69 8.11 8.66
C THR A 13 -10.20 8.22 8.81
N PHE A 14 -10.66 8.58 10.01
CA PHE A 14 -12.06 8.76 10.31
C PHE A 14 -12.23 9.61 11.57
N ASP A 15 -13.41 10.19 11.71
CA ASP A 15 -13.85 10.78 12.97
C ASP A 15 -14.86 9.84 13.61
N TYR A 16 -14.69 9.54 14.90
CA TYR A 16 -15.52 8.57 15.59
C TYR A 16 -15.82 8.95 17.04
N LYS A 17 -16.94 8.46 17.57
CA LYS A 17 -17.34 8.57 18.97
C LYS A 17 -18.19 7.38 19.41
N ASP A 18 -18.10 7.08 20.70
CA ASP A 18 -19.03 6.20 21.41
C ASP A 18 -20.30 6.98 21.80
N GLN A 19 -21.36 6.29 22.21
CA GLN A 19 -22.55 6.98 22.71
C GLN A 19 -22.26 7.83 23.95
N GLY A 20 -23.07 8.86 24.20
CA GLY A 20 -22.78 9.90 25.19
C GLY A 20 -22.89 9.52 26.68
N TRP A 21 -23.11 8.26 27.05
CA TRP A 21 -23.33 7.84 28.44
C TRP A 21 -22.80 6.42 28.72
N GLY A 22 -22.42 6.17 29.99
CA GLY A 22 -21.91 4.87 30.45
C GLY A 22 -20.40 4.71 30.29
N ASN A 23 -19.93 3.45 30.27
CA ASN A 23 -18.53 3.13 30.04
C ASN A 23 -18.24 3.12 28.54
N SER A 24 -17.20 3.86 28.13
CA SER A 24 -16.70 3.82 26.76
C SER A 24 -16.05 2.46 26.48
N LYS A 25 -16.57 1.73 25.49
CA LYS A 25 -16.13 0.36 25.16
C LYS A 25 -15.90 0.18 23.66
N SER A 26 -16.31 1.16 22.85
CA SER A 26 -16.33 0.97 21.41
C SER A 26 -14.96 1.24 20.79
N SER A 27 -14.57 0.44 19.79
CA SER A 27 -13.33 0.66 19.02
C SER A 27 -13.46 0.12 17.60
N ILE A 28 -12.61 0.61 16.70
CA ILE A 28 -12.53 0.19 15.30
C ILE A 28 -11.19 -0.51 15.08
N SER A 29 -11.20 -1.62 14.36
CA SER A 29 -10.00 -2.39 14.05
C SER A 29 -9.91 -2.72 12.57
N ILE A 30 -8.70 -2.99 12.12
CA ILE A 30 -8.41 -3.66 10.85
C ILE A 30 -8.03 -5.10 11.16
N VAL A 31 -8.66 -6.03 10.46
CA VAL A 31 -8.44 -7.47 10.62
C VAL A 31 -8.09 -8.10 9.29
N GLU A 32 -7.30 -9.17 9.31
CA GLU A 32 -6.88 -9.89 8.11
C GLU A 32 -7.85 -11.04 7.79
N ASN A 33 -8.22 -11.18 6.52
CA ASN A 33 -9.10 -12.24 5.98
C ASN A 33 -10.45 -12.38 6.69
N ASP A 34 -11.06 -11.26 7.06
CA ASP A 34 -12.32 -11.20 7.82
C ASP A 34 -12.29 -11.95 9.17
N ASP A 35 -11.11 -12.34 9.68
CA ASP A 35 -10.95 -13.04 10.95
C ASP A 35 -10.61 -12.05 12.07
N THR A 36 -11.57 -11.82 12.98
CA THR A 36 -11.41 -10.91 14.12
C THR A 36 -10.28 -11.28 15.08
N ASN A 37 -9.78 -12.53 15.02
CA ASN A 37 -8.62 -12.94 15.81
C ASN A 37 -7.30 -12.49 15.19
N ASN A 38 -7.28 -12.20 13.89
CA ASN A 38 -6.11 -11.71 13.16
C ASN A 38 -6.10 -10.18 13.14
N LEU A 39 -5.98 -9.58 14.32
CA LEU A 39 -5.91 -8.15 14.49
C LEU A 39 -4.64 -7.58 13.86
N VAL A 40 -4.80 -6.61 12.96
CA VAL A 40 -3.70 -5.88 12.32
C VAL A 40 -3.39 -4.59 13.05
N VAL A 41 -4.42 -3.77 13.28
CA VAL A 41 -4.31 -2.51 14.01
C VAL A 41 -5.67 -2.14 14.62
N GLN A 42 -5.66 -1.48 15.77
CA GLN A 42 -6.88 -1.06 16.48
C GLN A 42 -6.81 0.41 16.87
N SER A 43 -7.94 1.10 16.81
CA SER A 43 -8.08 2.44 17.36
C SER A 43 -8.05 2.41 18.89
N PRO A 44 -7.73 3.54 19.53
CA PRO A 44 -8.10 3.75 20.94
C PRO A 44 -9.61 3.56 21.14
N THR A 45 -10.01 3.30 22.38
CA THR A 45 -11.43 3.32 22.77
C THR A 45 -12.05 4.67 22.44
N ALA A 46 -13.17 4.64 21.71
CA ALA A 46 -13.90 5.83 21.29
C ALA A 46 -14.42 6.59 22.51
N LYS A 47 -14.30 7.91 22.50
CA LYS A 47 -14.81 8.77 23.58
C LYS A 47 -16.26 9.18 23.30
N HIS A 48 -16.93 9.75 24.30
CA HIS A 48 -18.30 10.29 24.15
C HIS A 48 -18.39 11.55 23.26
N HIS A 49 -17.24 12.16 22.94
CA HIS A 49 -17.13 13.24 21.97
C HIS A 49 -16.39 12.74 20.73
N THR A 50 -16.67 13.37 19.58
CA THR A 50 -16.01 13.05 18.31
C THR A 50 -14.51 13.26 18.43
N THR A 51 -13.75 12.23 18.09
CA THR A 51 -12.29 12.23 18.02
C THR A 51 -11.82 11.83 16.64
N HIS A 52 -10.74 12.43 16.15
CA HIS A 52 -10.08 12.02 14.92
C HIS A 52 -9.20 10.80 15.18
N CYS A 53 -9.19 9.84 14.27
CA CYS A 53 -8.31 8.67 14.30
C CYS A 53 -7.66 8.44 12.95
N GLN A 54 -6.42 7.95 13.02
CA GLN A 54 -5.65 7.47 11.88
C GLN A 54 -5.11 6.07 12.22
N LEU A 55 -5.48 5.09 11.41
CA LEU A 55 -4.91 3.75 11.45
C LEU A 55 -3.98 3.59 10.26
N VAL A 56 -2.76 3.09 10.51
CA VAL A 56 -1.76 2.83 9.48
C VAL A 56 -1.30 1.39 9.62
N PHE A 57 -1.29 0.65 8.52
CA PHE A 57 -0.76 -0.71 8.49
C PHE A 57 -0.05 -1.01 7.18
N ASN A 58 0.85 -2.01 7.19
CA ASN A 58 1.54 -2.50 6.01
C ASN A 58 0.78 -3.74 5.47
N PRO A 59 0.10 -3.66 4.31
CA PRO A 59 -0.65 -4.80 3.80
C PRO A 59 0.29 -5.90 3.31
N LYS A 60 -0.08 -7.16 3.57
CA LYS A 60 0.60 -8.33 3.01
C LYS A 60 0.07 -8.62 1.60
N PRO A 61 0.94 -8.96 0.65
CA PRO A 61 0.51 -9.37 -0.69
C PRO A 61 -0.46 -10.56 -0.65
N GLY A 62 -1.57 -10.44 -1.37
CA GLY A 62 -2.57 -11.51 -1.48
C GLY A 62 -3.54 -11.65 -0.30
N CYS A 63 -3.37 -10.87 0.78
CA CYS A 63 -4.30 -10.84 1.90
C CYS A 63 -5.47 -9.88 1.65
N THR A 64 -6.60 -10.18 2.27
CA THR A 64 -7.75 -9.26 2.33
C THR A 64 -7.85 -8.64 3.72
N TYR A 65 -8.41 -7.44 3.81
CA TYR A 65 -8.50 -6.70 5.07
C TYR A 65 -9.92 -6.17 5.25
N ALA A 66 -10.41 -6.26 6.48
CA ALA A 66 -11.74 -5.83 6.85
C ALA A 66 -11.68 -4.75 7.93
N LEU A 67 -12.61 -3.81 7.85
CA LEU A 67 -12.87 -2.88 8.94
C LEU A 67 -13.86 -3.55 9.91
N ALA A 68 -13.39 -3.89 11.09
CA ALA A 68 -14.21 -4.44 12.16
C ALA A 68 -14.45 -3.38 13.25
N TYR A 69 -15.48 -3.58 14.05
CA TYR A 69 -15.75 -2.73 15.20
C TYR A 69 -16.28 -3.56 16.36
N ILE A 70 -16.00 -3.09 17.57
CA ILE A 70 -16.56 -3.63 18.80
C ILE A 70 -17.41 -2.53 19.41
N VAL A 71 -18.60 -2.90 19.89
CA VAL A 71 -19.46 -2.09 20.75
C VAL A 71 -19.65 -2.84 22.07
N GLY A 72 -19.74 -2.10 23.17
CA GLY A 72 -19.97 -2.70 24.49
C GLY A 72 -21.26 -3.54 24.56
N GLY A 73 -21.23 -4.65 25.30
CA GLY A 73 -22.45 -5.39 25.63
C GLY A 73 -23.36 -4.61 26.60
N GLY A 74 -24.68 -4.81 26.49
CA GLY A 74 -25.68 -4.20 27.40
C GLY A 74 -26.92 -3.59 26.75
N GLY A 75 -27.08 -3.65 25.42
CA GLY A 75 -28.20 -3.04 24.71
C GLY A 75 -28.03 -1.52 24.54
N GLY A 76 -28.35 -0.99 23.36
CA GLY A 76 -28.31 0.45 23.08
C GLY A 76 -26.92 1.05 22.81
N HIS A 77 -25.88 0.22 22.65
CA HIS A 77 -24.55 0.71 22.31
C HIS A 77 -24.41 1.07 20.83
N HIS A 78 -23.92 2.28 20.56
CA HIS A 78 -23.75 2.82 19.22
C HIS A 78 -22.38 3.46 19.07
N LEU A 79 -21.66 3.01 18.04
CA LEU A 79 -20.45 3.66 17.56
C LEU A 79 -20.80 4.49 16.33
N TYR A 80 -20.48 5.78 16.37
CA TYR A 80 -20.66 6.66 15.22
C TYR A 80 -19.31 6.89 14.57
N ALA A 81 -19.21 6.62 13.27
CA ALA A 81 -18.03 6.91 12.45
C ALA A 81 -18.45 7.72 11.23
N GLN A 82 -17.67 8.75 10.92
CA GLN A 82 -17.91 9.65 9.79
C GLN A 82 -16.59 10.07 9.14
N ASN A 83 -16.67 10.69 7.97
CA ASN A 83 -15.51 11.18 7.23
C ASN A 83 -14.45 10.09 6.98
N VAL A 84 -14.89 8.85 6.77
CA VAL A 84 -14.00 7.71 6.54
C VAL A 84 -13.28 7.91 5.20
N LYS A 85 -11.94 7.91 5.24
CA LYS A 85 -11.07 8.02 4.07
C LYS A 85 -10.06 6.89 4.06
N LEU A 86 -9.90 6.28 2.90
CA LEU A 86 -8.90 5.25 2.64
C LEU A 86 -7.86 5.82 1.66
N SER A 87 -6.59 5.71 2.02
CA SER A 87 -5.48 6.05 1.14
C SER A 87 -4.37 5.02 1.25
N SER A 88 -3.51 4.96 0.23
CA SER A 88 -2.36 4.06 0.18
C SER A 88 -1.09 4.85 -0.09
N ALA A 89 -0.07 4.65 0.74
CA ALA A 89 1.27 5.10 0.48
C ALA A 89 1.99 4.04 -0.37
N VAL A 90 2.31 4.40 -1.60
CA VAL A 90 3.04 3.55 -2.55
C VAL A 90 4.52 3.91 -2.45
N ARG A 91 5.42 2.90 -2.39
CA ARG A 91 6.86 3.14 -2.50
C ARG A 91 7.15 3.76 -3.87
N SER A 92 7.45 5.06 -3.81
CA SER A 92 7.28 6.02 -4.90
C SER A 92 8.33 5.98 -6.00
N VAL A 93 9.42 5.24 -5.83
CA VAL A 93 10.59 5.36 -6.74
C VAL A 93 10.22 4.94 -8.17
N CYS A 94 9.26 4.03 -8.29
CA CYS A 94 8.83 3.50 -9.57
C CYS A 94 7.55 4.14 -10.13
N CYS A 95 6.84 5.01 -9.40
CA CYS A 95 5.58 5.60 -9.92
C CYS A 95 5.79 6.40 -11.21
N PRO A 96 6.80 7.29 -11.32
CA PRO A 96 7.04 8.01 -12.57
C PRO A 96 7.50 7.06 -13.69
N LEU A 97 8.27 6.02 -13.36
CA LEU A 97 8.67 4.99 -14.31
C LEU A 97 7.46 4.19 -14.82
N ALA A 98 6.60 3.74 -13.91
CA ALA A 98 5.37 3.02 -14.21
C ALA A 98 4.45 3.86 -15.09
N ASN A 99 4.29 5.15 -14.82
CA ASN A 99 3.49 6.05 -15.66
C ASN A 99 4.07 6.18 -17.08
N ARG A 100 5.40 6.27 -17.23
CA ARG A 100 6.06 6.29 -18.55
C ARG A 100 5.95 4.98 -19.30
N LEU A 101 6.00 3.86 -18.58
CA LEU A 101 5.89 2.52 -19.17
C LEU A 101 4.44 2.13 -19.45
N HIS A 102 3.49 2.64 -18.68
CA HIS A 102 2.07 2.34 -18.86
C HIS A 102 1.52 2.93 -20.17
N THR A 103 2.06 4.07 -20.60
CA THR A 103 1.72 4.69 -21.89
C THR A 103 2.63 4.24 -23.03
N GLY A 104 3.61 3.37 -22.76
CA GLY A 104 4.70 3.02 -23.67
C GLY A 104 4.47 1.73 -24.46
N ASP A 105 5.25 1.62 -25.53
CA ASP A 105 5.41 0.43 -26.37
C ASP A 105 5.88 -0.79 -25.55
N LEU A 106 5.29 -1.96 -25.81
CA LEU A 106 5.68 -3.25 -25.21
C LEU A 106 7.20 -3.52 -25.36
N PHE A 107 7.80 -3.04 -26.45
CA PHE A 107 9.23 -3.10 -26.66
C PHE A 107 10.04 -2.43 -25.53
N VAL A 108 9.58 -1.28 -25.04
CA VAL A 108 10.25 -0.56 -23.95
C VAL A 108 10.14 -1.33 -22.63
N LEU A 109 8.98 -1.97 -22.38
CA LEU A 109 8.78 -2.82 -21.21
C LEU A 109 9.72 -4.02 -21.19
N ASP A 110 9.85 -4.73 -22.31
CA ASP A 110 10.73 -5.90 -22.41
C ASP A 110 12.21 -5.53 -22.32
N LEU A 111 12.58 -4.37 -22.88
CA LEU A 111 13.95 -3.88 -22.79
C LEU A 111 14.32 -3.41 -21.38
N VAL A 112 13.38 -2.79 -20.66
CA VAL A 112 13.54 -2.44 -19.24
C VAL A 112 13.63 -3.69 -18.38
N ARG A 113 12.87 -4.75 -18.67
CA ARG A 113 13.02 -6.06 -18.02
C ARG A 113 14.39 -6.68 -18.23
N ALA A 114 14.82 -6.80 -19.49
CA ALA A 114 16.13 -7.36 -19.82
C ALA A 114 17.25 -6.62 -19.09
N THR A 115 17.18 -5.28 -19.05
CA THR A 115 18.14 -4.44 -18.32
C THR A 115 18.18 -4.79 -16.83
N VAL A 116 17.02 -4.93 -16.18
CA VAL A 116 16.93 -5.23 -14.74
C VAL A 116 17.40 -6.66 -14.43
N ASP A 117 17.07 -7.62 -15.28
CA ASP A 117 17.50 -9.01 -15.12
C ASP A 117 19.02 -9.13 -15.26
N ASP A 118 19.62 -8.44 -16.23
CA ASP A 118 21.06 -8.38 -16.41
C ASP A 118 21.78 -7.82 -15.18
N ILE A 119 21.27 -6.72 -14.61
CA ILE A 119 21.83 -6.11 -13.40
C ILE A 119 21.77 -7.09 -12.22
N LYS A 120 20.64 -7.79 -12.03
CA LYS A 120 20.48 -8.79 -10.96
C LYS A 120 21.42 -9.97 -11.13
N ASN A 121 21.77 -10.32 -12.36
CA ASN A 121 22.73 -11.38 -12.67
C ASN A 121 24.20 -10.89 -12.60
N GLY A 122 24.44 -9.63 -12.23
CA GLY A 122 25.79 -9.07 -12.05
C GLY A 122 26.46 -8.63 -13.36
N TYR A 123 25.71 -8.49 -14.46
CA TYR A 123 26.25 -7.95 -15.70
C TYR A 123 26.51 -6.44 -15.58
N ASP A 124 27.54 -5.98 -16.29
CA ASP A 124 27.97 -4.58 -16.26
C ASP A 124 26.92 -3.64 -16.89
N LEU A 125 26.59 -2.59 -16.15
CA LEU A 125 25.71 -1.48 -16.52
C LEU A 125 26.21 -0.70 -17.75
N GLY A 126 27.49 -0.82 -18.13
CA GLY A 126 28.10 -0.12 -19.26
C GLY A 126 27.35 -0.30 -20.60
N ARG A 127 26.68 -1.44 -20.82
CA ARG A 127 25.88 -1.70 -22.03
C ARG A 127 24.55 -0.93 -22.06
N TYR A 128 24.09 -0.44 -20.92
CA TYR A 128 22.75 0.11 -20.74
C TYR A 128 22.75 1.62 -20.45
N HIS A 129 23.77 2.35 -20.90
CA HIS A 129 23.95 3.78 -20.60
C HIS A 129 22.70 4.64 -20.91
N ARG A 130 21.98 4.35 -22.00
CA ARG A 130 20.71 5.03 -22.35
C ARG A 130 19.56 4.70 -21.39
N PHE A 131 19.54 3.53 -20.78
CA PHE A 131 18.53 3.17 -19.78
C PHE A 131 18.88 3.76 -18.42
N TYR A 132 20.17 3.79 -18.08
CA TYR A 132 20.60 4.44 -16.84
C TYR A 132 20.12 5.89 -16.76
N SER A 133 20.15 6.65 -17.86
CA SER A 133 19.59 8.00 -17.90
C SER A 133 18.05 8.01 -17.76
N LEU A 134 17.34 7.05 -18.36
CA LEU A 134 15.89 6.88 -18.17
C LEU A 134 15.55 6.67 -16.69
N PHE A 135 16.17 5.69 -16.03
CA PHE A 135 15.94 5.37 -14.61
C PHE A 135 16.32 6.54 -13.70
N LYS A 136 17.50 7.15 -13.93
CA LYS A 136 17.93 8.31 -13.16
C LYS A 136 16.97 9.50 -13.32
N SER A 137 16.40 9.70 -14.52
CA SER A 137 15.43 10.78 -14.78
C SER A 137 14.10 10.63 -14.04
N VAL A 138 13.80 9.44 -13.52
CA VAL A 138 12.62 9.14 -12.70
C VAL A 138 12.98 8.88 -11.23
N GLY A 139 14.21 9.19 -10.83
CA GLY A 139 14.68 9.02 -9.44
C GLY A 139 15.06 7.59 -9.05
N VAL A 140 15.14 6.67 -10.01
CA VAL A 140 15.60 5.30 -9.78
C VAL A 140 17.11 5.24 -9.96
N ASP A 141 17.84 4.90 -8.88
CA ASP A 141 19.26 4.55 -8.96
C ASP A 141 19.43 3.02 -9.02
N LEU A 142 19.84 2.50 -10.17
CA LEU A 142 20.09 1.07 -10.37
C LEU A 142 21.35 0.54 -9.67
N ARG A 143 22.07 1.39 -8.91
CA ARG A 143 23.14 0.94 -8.01
C ARG A 143 22.60 0.64 -6.60
N ASP A 144 21.39 1.09 -6.30
CA ASP A 144 20.69 0.78 -5.05
C ASP A 144 19.86 -0.50 -5.24
N GLN A 145 20.20 -1.52 -4.46
CA GLN A 145 19.53 -2.82 -4.50
C GLN A 145 18.02 -2.72 -4.21
N SER A 146 17.63 -1.82 -3.30
CA SER A 146 16.21 -1.58 -2.98
C SER A 146 15.45 -1.03 -4.18
N HIS A 147 16.09 -0.16 -4.97
CA HIS A 147 15.48 0.38 -6.19
C HIS A 147 15.36 -0.67 -7.28
N ILE A 148 16.39 -1.52 -7.47
CA ILE A 148 16.33 -2.65 -8.41
C ILE A 148 15.15 -3.57 -8.05
N GLU A 149 15.00 -3.92 -6.77
CA GLU A 149 13.89 -4.76 -6.30
C GLU A 149 12.51 -4.12 -6.55
N GLN A 150 12.38 -2.82 -6.29
CA GLN A 150 11.12 -2.10 -6.55
C GLN A 150 10.76 -2.05 -8.03
N VAL A 151 11.74 -1.80 -8.92
CA VAL A 151 11.53 -1.84 -10.37
C VAL A 151 11.12 -3.24 -10.82
N TYR A 152 11.81 -4.26 -10.31
CA TYR A 152 11.49 -5.65 -10.63
C TYR A 152 10.04 -6.02 -10.23
N LEU A 153 9.60 -5.65 -9.02
CA LEU A 153 8.22 -5.85 -8.57
C LEU A 153 7.22 -5.09 -9.43
N MET A 154 7.52 -3.84 -9.80
CA MET A 154 6.70 -3.05 -10.72
C MET A 154 6.56 -3.75 -12.09
N LEU A 155 7.66 -4.24 -12.68
CA LEU A 155 7.65 -4.89 -13.99
C LEU A 155 6.90 -6.23 -13.99
N LYS A 156 6.98 -6.98 -12.90
CA LYS A 156 6.20 -8.21 -12.70
C LYS A 156 4.71 -7.90 -12.69
N GLU A 157 4.31 -6.81 -12.04
CA GLU A 157 2.91 -6.39 -11.95
C GLU A 157 2.39 -5.85 -13.28
N LEU A 158 3.20 -5.07 -14.02
CA LEU A 158 2.85 -4.62 -15.37
C LEU A 158 2.75 -5.81 -16.34
N GLY A 159 3.57 -6.85 -16.18
CA GLY A 159 3.55 -8.04 -17.04
C GLY A 159 2.31 -8.90 -16.98
N ARG A 160 1.76 -9.06 -15.77
CA ARG A 160 0.49 -9.77 -15.58
C ARG A 160 -0.69 -9.12 -16.32
N ARG A 161 -0.55 -7.90 -16.83
CA ARG A 161 -1.59 -7.21 -17.61
C ARG A 161 -1.56 -7.53 -19.11
N PHE A 162 -0.42 -8.00 -19.63
CA PHE A 162 -0.22 -8.18 -21.07
C PHE A 162 -0.26 -9.66 -21.50
N ASN A 163 -0.41 -10.57 -20.53
CA ASN A 163 -0.68 -12.00 -20.73
C ASN A 163 -2.12 -12.31 -20.31
#